data_AF-A0AAP8MEK8-F1
#
_entry.id   AF-A0AAP8MEK8-F1
#
_cell.length_a   1.000
_cell.length_b   1.000
_cell.length_c   1.000
_cell.angle_alpha   90.00
_cell.angle_beta   90.00
_cell.angle_gamma   90.00
#
_symmetry.space_group_name_H-M   'P 1'
#
loop_
_entity.id
_entity.type
_entity.pdbx_description
1 polymer ?
#
loop_
_entity_poly.entity_id
_entity_poly.type
_entity_poly.pdbx_seq_one_letter_code
_entity_poly.pdbx_strand_id
1 'polypeptide(L)'
;MKKTLLIAALLASTSSATAEEATSLQSDWLEFVTGHKGDTLGVELMSIEPGGAEGMQKVTLAVPKDVVDDPDSIEEVVVVGRKPDEPEPIELPVQIEYEWLRDYDNDNYGLVIHIGEGNWPIRLFMNSAPGYTRQ
;
A
#
# COMPACT_ATOMS: atom_id res chain seq x y z
N MET A 1 4.49 11.91 73.42
CA MET A 1 3.38 11.83 72.44
C MET A 1 4.01 11.92 71.05
N LYS A 2 4.07 10.82 70.29
CA LYS A 2 4.74 10.78 68.97
C LYS A 2 3.69 10.98 67.88
N LYS A 3 3.82 12.04 67.08
CA LYS A 3 2.95 12.35 65.94
C LYS A 3 3.26 11.38 64.79
N THR A 4 2.28 10.59 64.39
CA THR A 4 2.33 9.77 63.17
C THR A 4 1.94 10.66 62.00
N LEU A 5 2.86 10.89 61.05
CA LEU A 5 2.58 11.57 59.79
C LEU A 5 2.26 10.50 58.73
N LEU A 6 1.04 10.51 58.18
CA LEU A 6 0.69 9.76 56.98
C LEU A 6 1.37 10.42 55.76
N ILE A 7 2.05 9.63 54.93
CA ILE A 7 2.46 10.03 53.59
C ILE A 7 1.67 9.13 52.63
N ALA A 8 0.72 9.74 51.93
CA ALA A 8 0.01 9.11 50.81
C ALA A 8 0.88 9.25 49.56
N ALA A 9 1.36 8.14 49.01
CA ALA A 9 2.06 8.12 47.72
C ALA A 9 1.02 7.99 46.60
N LEU A 10 0.81 9.08 45.84
CA LEU A 10 0.11 9.02 44.55
C LEU A 10 1.05 8.40 43.52
N LEU A 11 0.76 7.16 43.10
CA LEU A 11 1.37 6.54 41.92
C LEU A 11 0.65 7.07 40.69
N ALA A 12 1.27 8.05 40.01
CA ALA A 12 0.85 8.48 38.68
C ALA A 12 1.34 7.45 37.65
N SER A 13 0.45 6.59 37.18
CA SER A 13 0.71 5.70 36.06
C SER A 13 0.75 6.51 34.77
N THR A 14 1.94 6.89 34.31
CA THR A 14 2.14 7.47 32.98
C THR A 14 2.01 6.36 31.94
N SER A 15 0.83 6.20 31.36
CA SER A 15 0.64 5.39 30.16
C SER A 15 1.45 6.02 29.03
N SER A 16 2.60 5.42 28.70
CA SER A 16 3.32 5.73 27.48
C SER A 16 2.56 5.06 26.34
N ALA A 17 1.67 5.80 25.69
CA ALA A 17 1.16 5.39 24.39
C ALA A 17 2.32 5.51 23.41
N THR A 18 2.85 4.38 22.95
CA THR A 18 3.74 4.33 21.79
C THR A 18 2.93 4.80 20.60
N ALA A 19 3.23 5.98 20.06
CA ALA A 19 2.76 6.36 18.75
C ALA A 19 3.48 5.43 17.76
N GLU A 20 2.76 4.46 17.19
CA GLU A 20 3.26 3.71 16.04
C GLU A 20 3.51 4.74 14.93
N GLU A 21 4.77 4.91 14.53
CA GLU A 21 5.12 5.73 13.37
C GLU A 21 4.42 5.12 12.16
N ALA A 22 3.55 5.89 11.50
CA ALA A 22 2.87 5.42 10.30
C ALA A 22 3.90 5.12 9.22
N THR A 23 3.97 3.87 8.79
CA THR A 23 4.85 3.44 7.69
C THR A 23 4.24 3.91 6.37
N SER A 24 5.05 4.60 5.56
CA SER A 24 4.71 5.00 4.20
C SER A 24 5.75 4.45 3.24
N LEU A 25 5.34 3.51 2.40
CA LEU A 25 6.19 2.88 1.39
C LEU A 25 5.83 3.43 0.01
N GLN A 26 6.84 3.62 -0.82
CA GLN A 26 6.67 4.12 -2.18
C GLN A 26 7.46 3.27 -3.17
N SER A 27 6.79 2.76 -4.21
CA SER A 27 7.47 2.07 -5.31
C SER A 27 8.14 3.05 -6.29
N ASP A 28 8.94 2.51 -7.20
CA ASP A 28 9.27 3.20 -8.44
C ASP A 28 8.05 3.34 -9.36
N TRP A 29 8.26 4.00 -10.49
CA TRP A 29 7.35 3.83 -11.62
C TRP A 29 7.47 2.40 -12.15
N LEU A 30 6.35 1.69 -12.14
CA LEU A 30 6.20 0.39 -12.75
C LEU A 30 5.63 0.59 -14.16
N GLU A 31 6.38 0.13 -15.16
CA GLU A 31 5.85 0.04 -16.52
C GLU A 31 4.80 -1.07 -16.61
N PHE A 32 3.77 -0.89 -17.43
CA PHE A 32 2.73 -1.90 -17.69
C PHE A 32 3.23 -2.98 -18.66
N VAL A 33 4.34 -3.60 -18.27
CA VAL A 33 5.02 -4.67 -19.00
C VAL A 33 5.20 -5.84 -18.06
N THR A 34 4.65 -6.99 -18.41
CA THR A 34 4.82 -8.22 -17.62
C THR A 34 6.30 -8.56 -17.42
N GLY A 35 6.67 -8.85 -16.18
CA GLY A 35 8.03 -9.10 -15.73
C GLY A 35 8.84 -7.83 -15.41
N HIS A 36 8.26 -6.64 -15.56
CA HIS A 36 8.92 -5.42 -15.12
C HIS A 36 9.00 -5.39 -13.59
N LYS A 37 10.21 -5.18 -13.06
CA LYS A 37 10.49 -5.14 -11.63
C LYS A 37 11.10 -3.80 -11.25
N GLY A 38 10.50 -3.12 -10.28
CA GLY A 38 11.02 -1.88 -9.72
C GLY A 38 12.22 -2.12 -8.79
N ASP A 39 13.17 -1.19 -8.77
CA ASP A 39 14.44 -1.33 -8.05
C ASP A 39 14.34 -1.03 -6.54
N THR A 40 13.47 -0.10 -6.15
CA THR A 40 13.34 0.45 -4.80
C THR A 40 12.71 -0.53 -3.84
N LEU A 41 11.58 -1.14 -4.23
CA LEU A 41 10.82 -2.08 -3.39
C LEU A 41 10.79 -3.50 -3.96
N GLY A 42 11.41 -3.75 -5.11
CA GLY A 42 11.37 -5.07 -5.75
C GLY A 42 9.98 -5.50 -6.24
N VAL A 43 9.02 -4.57 -6.34
CA VAL A 43 7.66 -4.87 -6.83
C VAL A 43 7.73 -5.24 -8.30
N GLU A 44 7.12 -6.37 -8.67
CA GLU A 44 7.14 -6.90 -10.02
C GLU A 44 5.74 -7.01 -10.60
N LEU A 45 5.55 -6.61 -11.86
CA LEU A 45 4.29 -6.78 -12.57
C LEU A 45 4.18 -8.19 -13.13
N MET A 46 3.21 -8.96 -12.64
CA MET A 46 3.07 -10.37 -12.96
C MET A 46 2.06 -10.65 -14.08
N SER A 47 0.92 -9.95 -14.08
CA SER A 47 -0.07 -10.11 -15.14
C SER A 47 -0.91 -8.85 -15.36
N ILE A 48 -1.39 -8.71 -16.60
CA ILE A 48 -2.45 -7.78 -17.00
C ILE A 48 -3.53 -8.63 -17.68
N GLU A 49 -4.71 -8.67 -17.10
CA GLU A 49 -5.85 -9.47 -17.54
C GLU A 49 -7.07 -8.56 -17.78
N PRO A 50 -7.99 -8.92 -18.69
CA PRO A 50 -9.29 -8.26 -18.76
C PRO A 50 -10.00 -8.28 -17.40
N GLY A 51 -10.56 -7.14 -17.01
CA GLY A 51 -11.30 -6.99 -15.76
C GLY A 51 -12.71 -7.57 -15.85
N GLY A 52 -13.37 -7.70 -14.70
CA GLY A 52 -14.77 -8.16 -14.62
C GLY A 52 -15.81 -7.13 -15.09
N ALA A 53 -15.41 -5.86 -15.27
CA ALA A 53 -16.25 -4.76 -15.71
C ALA A 53 -15.71 -4.18 -17.04
N GLU A 54 -16.62 -3.65 -17.85
CA GLU A 54 -16.28 -3.05 -19.15
C GLU A 54 -15.30 -1.87 -18.99
N GLY A 55 -14.23 -1.86 -19.78
CA GLY A 55 -13.20 -0.83 -19.73
C GLY A 55 -12.26 -0.94 -18.52
N MET A 56 -12.31 -2.03 -17.75
CA MET A 56 -11.41 -2.32 -16.64
C MET A 56 -10.45 -3.46 -16.99
N GLN A 57 -9.25 -3.39 -16.42
CA GLN A 57 -8.27 -4.46 -16.40
C GLN A 57 -7.87 -4.80 -14.96
N LYS A 58 -7.47 -6.05 -14.76
CA LYS A 58 -6.92 -6.57 -13.53
C LYS A 58 -5.41 -6.68 -13.68
N VAL A 59 -4.68 -6.01 -12.79
CA VAL A 59 -3.22 -6.02 -12.74
C VAL A 59 -2.79 -6.76 -11.49
N THR A 60 -1.94 -7.78 -11.65
CA THR A 60 -1.39 -8.53 -10.50
C THR A 60 0.07 -8.15 -10.34
N LEU A 61 0.44 -7.72 -9.13
CA LEU A 61 1.80 -7.37 -8.75
C LEU A 61 2.31 -8.35 -7.68
N ALA A 62 3.58 -8.72 -7.76
CA ALA A 62 4.30 -9.40 -6.69
C ALA A 62 5.00 -8.35 -5.83
N VAL A 63 4.69 -8.32 -4.53
CA VAL A 63 5.29 -7.42 -3.55
C VAL A 63 6.12 -8.25 -2.58
N PRO A 64 7.45 -8.02 -2.49
CA PRO A 64 8.31 -8.81 -1.61
C PRO A 64 7.87 -8.76 -0.13
N LYS A 65 7.93 -9.90 0.57
CA LYS A 65 7.56 -9.99 2.00
C LYS A 65 8.58 -9.35 2.93
N ASP A 66 9.76 -8.98 2.44
CA ASP A 66 10.79 -8.27 3.21
C ASP A 66 10.57 -6.75 3.22
N VAL A 67 9.70 -6.22 2.35
CA VAL A 67 9.34 -4.78 2.33
C VAL A 67 8.00 -4.47 3.01
N VAL A 68 7.11 -5.45 3.14
CA VAL A 68 5.84 -5.35 3.87
C VAL A 68 5.78 -6.51 4.86
N ASP A 69 5.77 -6.23 6.16
CA ASP A 69 5.75 -7.29 7.19
C ASP A 69 4.39 -8.00 7.29
N ASP A 70 3.28 -7.26 7.17
CA ASP A 70 1.92 -7.81 7.14
C ASP A 70 1.01 -6.94 6.25
N PRO A 71 0.41 -7.47 5.16
CA PRO A 71 -0.44 -6.69 4.28
C PRO A 71 -1.69 -6.12 4.96
N ASP A 72 -2.18 -6.74 6.04
CA ASP A 72 -3.33 -6.21 6.80
C ASP A 72 -2.98 -4.96 7.61
N SER A 73 -1.68 -4.67 7.79
CA SER A 73 -1.24 -3.39 8.37
C SER A 73 -1.29 -2.23 7.37
N ILE A 74 -1.51 -2.51 6.07
CA ILE A 74 -1.65 -1.50 5.03
C ILE A 74 -3.11 -1.10 4.92
N GLU A 75 -3.42 0.06 5.48
CA GLU A 75 -4.76 0.64 5.49
C GLU A 75 -5.14 1.24 4.12
N GLU A 76 -4.16 1.71 3.35
CA GLU A 76 -4.41 2.41 2.07
C GLU A 76 -3.35 2.09 1.01
N VAL A 77 -3.80 1.79 -0.21
CA VAL A 77 -2.96 1.73 -1.41
C VAL A 77 -3.43 2.78 -2.41
N VAL A 78 -2.56 3.77 -2.68
CA VAL A 78 -2.82 4.79 -3.70
C VAL A 78 -2.03 4.45 -4.96
N VAL A 79 -2.74 4.36 -6.08
CA VAL A 79 -2.17 4.07 -7.40
C VAL A 79 -2.19 5.34 -8.23
N VAL A 80 -1.00 5.86 -8.54
CA VAL A 80 -0.85 7.05 -9.38
C VAL A 80 -0.44 6.62 -10.77
N GLY A 81 -1.29 6.85 -11.77
CA GLY A 81 -0.96 6.67 -13.18
C GLY A 81 -0.28 7.90 -13.77
N ARG A 82 0.75 7.71 -14.60
CA ARG A 82 1.27 8.73 -15.51
C ARG A 82 0.63 8.53 -16.89
N LYS A 83 0.10 9.62 -17.48
CA LYS A 83 -0.38 9.58 -18.86
C LYS A 83 0.78 9.21 -19.80
N PRO A 84 0.68 8.15 -20.62
CA PRO A 84 1.72 7.80 -21.58
C PRO A 84 1.84 8.89 -22.67
N ASP A 85 3.01 8.96 -23.30
CA ASP A 85 3.32 10.00 -24.30
C ASP A 85 2.42 9.88 -25.56
N GLU A 86 1.91 8.69 -25.86
CA GLU A 86 0.85 8.44 -26.83
C GLU A 86 -0.42 7.94 -26.11
N PRO A 87 -1.39 8.82 -25.82
CA PRO A 87 -2.59 8.41 -25.11
C PRO A 87 -3.56 7.70 -26.05
N GLU A 88 -3.88 6.45 -25.76
CA GLU A 88 -5.16 5.89 -26.19
C GLU A 88 -6.29 6.63 -25.44
N PRO A 89 -7.42 6.93 -26.11
CA PRO A 89 -8.50 7.70 -25.50
C PRO A 89 -9.22 6.84 -24.47
N ILE A 90 -8.78 6.90 -23.22
CA ILE A 90 -9.42 6.17 -22.13
C ILE A 90 -9.63 7.14 -20.97
N GLU A 91 -10.89 7.25 -20.54
CA GLU A 91 -11.26 7.91 -19.29
C GLU A 91 -10.81 7.00 -18.16
N LEU A 92 -9.79 7.41 -17.39
CA LEU A 92 -9.40 6.69 -16.18
C LEU A 92 -10.65 6.52 -15.29
N PRO A 93 -11.10 5.29 -15.01
CA PRO A 93 -12.22 5.09 -14.11
C PRO A 93 -11.79 5.57 -12.73
N VAL A 94 -12.65 6.40 -12.15
CA VAL A 94 -12.40 7.20 -10.93
C VAL A 94 -12.38 6.33 -9.66
N GLN A 95 -12.51 5.01 -9.78
CA GLN A 95 -12.48 4.08 -8.65
C GLN A 95 -11.48 2.96 -8.93
N ILE A 96 -10.38 2.98 -8.16
CA ILE A 96 -9.36 1.93 -8.14
C ILE A 96 -9.69 1.03 -6.96
N GLU A 97 -9.85 -0.26 -7.22
CA GLU A 97 -10.04 -1.27 -6.18
C GLU A 97 -8.75 -2.11 -6.07
N TYR A 98 -8.42 -2.58 -4.87
CA TYR A 98 -7.27 -3.44 -4.65
C TYR A 98 -7.56 -4.55 -3.64
N GLU A 99 -6.82 -5.66 -3.79
CA GLU A 99 -6.89 -6.83 -2.90
C GLU A 99 -5.48 -7.40 -2.69
N TRP A 100 -5.19 -7.83 -1.46
CA TRP A 100 -3.96 -8.54 -1.11
C TRP A 100 -4.16 -10.05 -1.05
N LEU A 101 -3.26 -10.79 -1.70
CA LEU A 101 -3.17 -12.25 -1.68
C LEU A 101 -2.00 -12.68 -0.80
N ARG A 102 -2.30 -13.23 0.38
CA ARG A 102 -1.28 -13.64 1.38
C ARG A 102 -0.40 -14.80 0.90
N ASP A 103 -1.02 -15.78 0.25
CA ASP A 103 -0.38 -17.02 -0.18
C ASP A 103 -0.10 -17.01 -1.70
N TYR A 104 0.41 -15.90 -2.21
CA TYR A 104 0.73 -15.77 -3.64
C TYR A 104 1.90 -16.67 -4.04
N ASP A 105 3.05 -16.48 -3.39
CA ASP A 105 4.17 -17.41 -3.42
C ASP A 105 4.93 -17.40 -2.07
N ASN A 106 6.09 -18.06 -2.01
CA ASN A 106 6.87 -18.13 -0.77
C ASN A 106 7.45 -16.77 -0.35
N ASP A 107 7.87 -15.96 -1.31
CA ASP A 107 8.72 -14.77 -1.11
C ASP A 107 7.94 -13.46 -1.29
N ASN A 108 6.75 -13.50 -1.89
CA ASN A 108 5.95 -12.34 -2.25
C ASN A 108 4.49 -12.46 -1.81
N TYR A 109 3.89 -11.33 -1.48
CA TYR A 109 2.45 -11.14 -1.50
C TYR A 109 1.98 -10.81 -2.93
N GLY A 110 0.73 -11.17 -3.25
CA GLY A 110 0.08 -10.68 -4.45
C GLY A 110 -0.68 -9.40 -4.14
N LEU A 111 -0.52 -8.36 -4.95
CA LEU A 111 -1.37 -7.18 -4.93
C LEU A 111 -2.14 -7.12 -6.25
N VAL A 112 -3.45 -7.33 -6.16
CA VAL A 112 -4.36 -7.25 -7.31
C VAL A 112 -4.97 -5.86 -7.34
N ILE A 113 -4.88 -5.19 -8.48
CA ILE A 113 -5.40 -3.83 -8.70
C ILE A 113 -6.39 -3.88 -9.87
N HIS A 114 -7.58 -3.34 -9.66
CA HIS A 114 -8.57 -3.11 -10.71
C HIS A 114 -8.48 -1.65 -11.14
N ILE A 115 -8.06 -1.43 -12.38
CA ILE A 115 -7.84 -0.08 -12.96
C ILE A 115 -8.40 -0.04 -14.38
N GLY A 116 -8.63 1.15 -14.93
CA GLY A 116 -9.06 1.30 -16.32
C GLY A 116 -8.07 0.69 -17.30
N GLU A 117 -8.60 0.18 -18.40
CA GLU A 117 -7.80 -0.30 -19.54
C GLU A 117 -6.79 0.75 -20.01
N GLY A 118 -5.70 0.28 -20.61
CA GLY A 118 -4.62 1.12 -21.11
C GLY A 118 -3.25 0.80 -20.52
N ASN A 119 -2.21 1.34 -21.15
CA ASN A 119 -0.82 1.14 -20.76
C ASN A 119 -0.36 2.27 -19.84
N TRP A 120 -0.73 2.20 -18.57
CA TRP A 120 -0.48 3.27 -17.59
C TRP A 120 0.75 2.94 -16.75
N PRO A 121 1.90 3.64 -16.89
CA PRO A 121 2.92 3.55 -15.87
C PRO A 121 2.34 3.95 -14.51
N ILE A 122 2.42 3.08 -13.51
CA ILE A 122 1.86 3.32 -12.17
C ILE A 122 2.94 3.48 -11.11
N ARG A 123 2.61 4.15 -10.03
CA ARG A 123 3.38 4.14 -8.78
C ARG A 123 2.46 3.81 -7.62
N LEU A 124 2.92 2.94 -6.74
CA LEU A 124 2.24 2.55 -5.52
C LEU A 124 2.71 3.41 -4.35
N PHE A 125 1.76 3.84 -3.54
CA PHE A 125 1.98 4.37 -2.21
C PHE A 125 1.18 3.49 -1.24
N MET A 126 1.87 2.85 -0.29
CA MET A 126 1.26 1.94 0.67
C MET A 126 1.44 2.54 2.07
N ASN A 127 0.32 2.84 2.74
CA ASN A 127 0.33 3.55 4.01
C ASN A 127 -0.35 2.71 5.10
N SER A 128 0.26 2.69 6.29
CA SER A 128 -0.32 2.02 7.47
C SER A 128 -1.28 2.90 8.27
N ALA A 129 -1.60 4.09 7.77
CA ALA A 129 -2.55 5.01 8.39
C ALA A 129 -3.51 5.56 7.31
N PRO A 130 -4.82 5.65 7.60
CA PRO A 130 -5.79 6.17 6.66
C PRO A 130 -5.67 7.70 6.49
N GLY A 131 -6.15 8.21 5.34
CA GLY A 131 -6.29 9.65 5.12
C GLY A 131 -4.99 10.38 4.80
N TYR A 132 -4.02 9.69 4.20
CA TYR A 132 -2.79 10.30 3.72
C TYR A 132 -3.11 11.37 2.67
N THR A 133 -3.08 12.64 3.09
CA THR A 133 -3.17 13.79 2.19
C THR A 133 -1.75 14.24 1.88
N ARG A 134 -1.36 14.11 0.61
CA ARG A 134 -0.07 14.58 0.09
C ARG A 134 0.17 16.02 0.58
N GLN A 135 1.23 16.25 1.37
CA GLN A 135 1.77 17.59 1.62
C GLN A 135 2.67 18.01 0.46
#